data_AF-A0A1X6MX11-F1
#
_entry.id   AF-A0A1X6MX11-F1
#
_cell.length_a   1.000
_cell.length_b   1.000
_cell.length_c   1.000
_cell.angle_alpha   90.00
_cell.angle_beta   90.00
_cell.angle_gamma   90.00
#
_symmetry.space_group_name_H-M   'P 1'
#
loop_
_entity.id
_entity.type
_entity.pdbx_description
1 polymer ?
#
loop_
_entity_poly.entity_id
_entity_poly.type
_entity_poly.pdbx_seq_one_letter_code
_entity_poly.pdbx_strand_id
1 'polypeptide(L)'
;MSASRSSLPSKKRKSTNDAVLPRIRELETLLTAAVSNNASLNALADLLDVALDLEDASHLCKAIYALYRVFVLIIYNGLLTARHSADEDSRAVHAWLVERLNAYITLLCGLLKDTDSTLKSSALQILFSLQKHLSTAATKSSSDGEASQPQFHMSHFRKIVNALLRCPPSPRDKLLDADVMNTFLQTLFDVHDDIRWFVLREAGTILTTQMGENDSDIARNVLSILEGLTTFPTEPSELNTFWVEELSARPPLPKSASTNDESAKGDGAEEENKLPPEDDWRAFFDQDPAASDVTKTKAKASGARVHTLTLHQSLHSLQSHRAVFTRTWLALLSRLTTRADALRVLNVLHRGVIPHLTRPVLIMDWVGSCVDYGASPRGTVGLLALNALFTLMKDYNLDYPSFYTRLYTFLDRDVLHLKHRARFFRLTELFLSSTHLPAALVAAFVKRLSRLSLNSPPAAIVMIIPFTYNLLKRHPALMHMIHRVADDDERSKDPFSMAEPVPALSGALDSSLWELYTHTQHYHSVVATLACIFSEAFTRPSYALEDFLDHTYGTLIDSEIQKRIRKEPAMDTDARPSNRGDVTAELWAF
;
A
#
# COMPACT_ATOMS: atom_id res chain seq x y z
N MET A 1 76.08 5.69 30.61
CA MET A 1 75.93 6.92 29.82
C MET A 1 74.48 7.40 29.92
N SER A 2 74.33 8.69 30.25
CA SER A 2 73.20 9.60 29.99
C SER A 2 71.78 9.28 30.49
N ALA A 3 71.53 9.78 31.71
CA ALA A 3 70.43 10.66 32.15
C ALA A 3 69.13 10.80 31.32
N SER A 4 68.02 10.62 32.04
CA SER A 4 66.64 11.02 31.76
C SER A 4 66.48 12.53 31.54
N ARG A 5 65.79 12.93 30.45
CA ARG A 5 65.31 14.29 30.20
C ARG A 5 63.78 14.37 30.22
N SER A 6 63.33 15.25 31.12
CA SER A 6 62.03 15.90 31.28
C SER A 6 61.13 16.04 30.04
N SER A 7 59.87 15.65 30.21
CA SER A 7 58.73 16.00 29.36
C SER A 7 58.27 17.44 29.61
N LEU A 8 58.34 18.29 28.57
CA LEU A 8 57.63 19.57 28.50
C LEU A 8 56.23 19.35 27.89
N PRO A 9 55.18 20.07 28.33
CA PRO A 9 53.84 19.89 27.80
C PRO A 9 53.69 20.58 26.44
N SER A 10 53.29 19.81 25.42
CA SER A 10 52.94 20.36 24.11
C SER A 10 51.65 21.18 24.23
N LYS A 11 51.73 22.48 23.97
CA LYS A 11 50.56 23.35 23.74
C LYS A 11 49.66 22.73 22.68
N LYS A 12 48.44 22.34 23.05
CA LYS A 12 47.36 22.00 22.11
C LYS A 12 47.14 23.20 21.18
N ARG A 13 47.40 23.02 19.89
CA ARG A 13 46.96 23.91 18.82
C ARG A 13 45.43 23.89 18.82
N LYS A 14 44.79 25.02 19.15
CA LYS A 14 43.34 25.23 19.05
C LYS A 14 42.96 25.11 17.56
N SER A 15 42.19 24.09 17.20
CA SER A 15 41.62 23.96 15.85
C SER A 15 40.55 25.02 15.64
N THR A 16 40.55 25.64 14.47
CA THR A 16 39.58 26.64 13.99
C THR A 16 38.11 26.19 14.12
N ASN A 17 37.84 24.88 14.19
CA ASN A 17 36.49 24.30 14.39
C ASN A 17 35.90 24.51 15.79
N ASP A 18 36.70 24.72 16.84
CA ASP A 18 36.18 24.94 18.20
C ASP A 18 35.57 26.34 18.40
N ALA A 19 35.84 27.28 17.50
CA ALA A 19 35.33 28.66 17.57
C ALA A 19 33.92 28.84 17.00
N VAL A 20 33.40 27.84 16.28
CA VAL A 20 32.10 27.95 15.59
C VAL A 20 30.92 27.79 16.56
N LEU A 21 31.04 26.89 17.54
CA LEU A 21 30.03 26.69 18.59
C LEU A 21 29.73 27.92 19.45
N PRO A 22 30.74 28.64 20.01
CA PRO A 22 30.47 29.87 20.74
C PRO A 22 29.88 30.94 19.82
N ARG A 23 30.30 31.02 18.55
CA ARG A 23 29.75 31.96 17.58
C ARG A 23 28.25 31.75 17.33
N ILE A 24 27.81 30.50 17.16
CA ILE A 24 26.38 30.15 17.02
C ILE A 24 25.60 30.63 18.26
N ARG A 25 26.13 30.38 19.46
CA ARG A 25 25.49 30.78 20.73
C ARG A 25 25.41 32.30 20.87
N GLU A 26 26.48 33.01 20.54
CA GLU A 26 26.51 34.48 20.57
C GLU A 26 25.47 35.06 19.61
N LEU A 27 25.44 34.60 18.36
CA LEU A 27 24.45 35.03 17.36
C LEU A 27 23.02 34.74 17.81
N GLU A 28 22.77 33.58 18.40
CA GLU A 28 21.48 33.23 18.96
C GLU A 28 21.07 34.17 20.12
N THR A 29 21.97 34.45 21.07
CA THR A 29 21.69 35.36 22.19
C THR A 29 21.44 36.79 21.72
N LEU A 30 22.17 37.24 20.69
CA LEU A 30 21.96 38.55 20.08
C LEU A 30 20.57 38.60 19.42
N LEU A 31 20.22 37.60 18.62
CA LEU A 31 18.95 37.57 17.90
C LEU A 31 17.75 37.43 18.83
N THR A 32 17.84 36.61 19.87
CA THR A 32 16.77 36.49 20.88
C THR A 32 16.54 37.81 21.60
N ALA A 33 17.60 38.53 21.98
CA ALA A 33 17.50 39.88 22.55
C ALA A 33 16.95 40.89 21.52
N ALA A 34 17.38 40.83 20.26
CA ALA A 34 16.93 41.73 19.20
C ALA A 34 15.44 41.57 18.91
N VAL A 35 14.94 40.34 18.84
CA VAL A 35 13.51 40.04 18.62
C VAL A 35 12.66 40.53 19.80
N SER A 36 13.18 40.47 21.04
CA SER A 36 12.46 41.00 22.21
C SER A 36 12.44 42.54 22.29
N ASN A 37 13.46 43.20 21.75
CA ASN A 37 13.64 44.65 21.82
C ASN A 37 13.28 45.37 20.51
N ASN A 38 12.71 44.68 19.51
CA ASN A 38 12.46 45.18 18.16
C ASN A 38 13.70 45.84 17.52
N ALA A 39 14.89 45.27 17.74
CA ALA A 39 16.15 45.73 17.16
C ALA A 39 16.43 45.06 15.80
N SER A 40 17.56 45.41 15.16
CA SER A 40 17.90 44.91 13.82
C SER A 40 18.10 43.39 13.78
N LEU A 41 17.51 42.75 12.76
CA LEU A 41 17.52 41.29 12.57
C LEU A 41 18.62 40.79 11.61
N ASN A 42 19.55 41.65 11.21
CA ASN A 42 20.57 41.36 10.19
C ASN A 42 21.46 40.15 10.55
N ALA A 43 21.73 39.94 11.84
CA ALA A 43 22.50 38.79 12.33
C ALA A 43 21.84 37.42 12.02
N LEU A 44 20.58 37.40 11.58
CA LEU A 44 19.89 36.19 11.13
C LEU A 44 20.49 35.67 9.81
N ALA A 45 20.93 36.57 8.92
CA ALA A 45 21.63 36.17 7.70
C ALA A 45 22.96 35.50 8.05
N ASP A 46 23.76 36.11 8.94
CA ASP A 46 25.02 35.52 9.41
C ASP A 46 24.83 34.13 10.02
N LEU A 47 23.79 33.93 10.83
CA LEU A 47 23.49 32.63 11.44
C LEU A 47 23.05 31.59 10.40
N LEU A 48 22.29 32.01 9.39
CA LEU A 48 21.86 31.14 8.31
C LEU A 48 23.03 30.74 7.41
N ASP A 49 23.88 31.69 7.04
CA ASP A 49 25.07 31.44 6.22
C ASP A 49 26.04 30.49 6.94
N VAL A 50 26.26 30.70 8.26
CA VAL A 50 27.00 29.75 9.10
C VAL A 50 26.38 28.35 9.06
N ALA A 51 25.05 28.22 9.05
CA ALA A 51 24.40 26.91 8.97
C ALA A 51 24.53 26.26 7.58
N LEU A 52 24.57 27.05 6.50
CA LEU A 52 24.73 26.56 5.13
C LEU A 52 26.16 26.07 4.86
N ASP A 53 27.16 26.72 5.45
CA ASP A 53 28.58 26.40 5.24
C ASP A 53 29.13 25.28 6.16
N LEU A 54 28.31 24.78 7.09
CA LEU A 54 28.74 23.79 8.09
C LEU A 54 28.78 22.36 7.54
N GLU A 55 29.99 21.78 7.49
CA GLU A 55 30.20 20.38 7.09
C GLU A 55 30.08 19.37 8.26
N ASP A 56 30.27 19.81 9.51
CA ASP A 56 30.18 18.91 10.68
C ASP A 56 28.74 18.71 11.15
N ALA A 57 28.33 17.44 11.31
CA ALA A 57 26.96 17.09 11.66
C ALA A 57 26.55 17.60 13.05
N SER A 58 27.47 17.52 14.02
CA SER A 58 27.19 17.92 15.39
C SER A 58 26.99 19.43 15.54
N HIS A 59 27.79 20.21 14.81
CA HIS A 59 27.69 21.66 14.77
C HIS A 59 26.47 22.12 13.99
N LEU A 60 26.20 21.50 12.84
CA LEU A 60 25.01 21.77 12.04
C LEU A 60 23.73 21.51 12.83
N CYS A 61 23.67 20.40 13.57
CA CYS A 61 22.53 20.09 14.45
C CYS A 61 22.24 21.24 15.44
N LYS A 62 23.29 21.80 16.06
CA LYS A 62 23.13 22.93 16.99
C LYS A 62 22.72 24.21 16.27
N ALA A 63 23.27 24.47 15.08
CA ALA A 63 22.90 25.62 14.25
C ALA A 63 21.43 25.57 13.83
N ILE A 64 20.93 24.42 13.35
CA ILE A 64 19.52 24.29 12.97
C ILE A 64 18.58 24.46 14.17
N TYR A 65 18.94 23.98 15.38
CA TYR A 65 18.12 24.22 16.58
C TYR A 65 18.19 25.66 17.10
N ALA A 66 19.32 26.37 16.90
CA ALA A 66 19.41 27.80 17.18
C ALA A 66 18.52 28.61 16.24
N LEU A 67 18.60 28.35 14.93
CA LEU A 67 17.72 28.96 13.93
C LEU A 67 16.24 28.68 14.22
N TYR A 68 15.90 27.43 14.57
CA TYR A 68 14.54 27.05 14.95
C TYR A 68 14.01 27.93 16.10
N ARG A 69 14.78 28.05 17.20
CA ARG A 69 14.37 28.86 18.36
C ARG A 69 14.17 30.33 18.01
N VAL A 70 15.06 30.90 17.20
CA VAL A 70 14.94 32.29 16.72
C VAL A 70 13.70 32.46 15.83
N PHE A 71 13.48 31.57 14.85
CA PHE A 71 12.31 31.65 13.97
C PHE A 71 11.00 31.46 14.74
N VAL A 72 10.95 30.58 15.74
CA VAL A 72 9.77 30.42 16.60
C VAL A 72 9.44 31.73 17.33
N LEU A 73 10.44 32.44 17.86
CA LEU A 73 10.22 33.75 18.48
C LEU A 73 9.71 34.79 17.47
N ILE A 74 10.28 34.83 16.27
CA ILE A 74 9.83 35.72 15.18
C ILE A 74 8.36 35.43 14.82
N ILE A 75 7.96 34.16 14.76
CA ILE A 75 6.59 33.72 14.48
C ILE A 75 5.64 34.14 15.62
N TYR A 76 6.01 33.90 16.88
CA TYR A 76 5.18 34.26 18.03
C TYR A 76 4.97 35.76 18.18
N ASN A 77 5.98 36.57 17.84
CA ASN A 77 5.89 38.02 17.86
C ASN A 77 5.09 38.60 16.67
N GLY A 78 4.59 37.75 15.76
CA GLY A 78 3.72 38.17 14.66
C GLY A 78 4.43 38.91 13.52
N LEU A 79 5.76 38.96 13.53
CA LEU A 79 6.57 39.64 12.50
C LEU A 79 6.39 39.03 11.08
N LEU A 80 5.93 37.78 11.01
CA LEU A 80 5.62 37.06 9.77
C LEU A 80 4.14 37.13 9.36
N THR A 81 3.28 37.76 10.17
CA THR A 81 1.84 37.90 9.85
C THR A 81 1.56 39.16 9.04
N ALA A 82 0.65 39.08 8.07
CA ALA A 82 0.33 40.17 7.14
C ALA A 82 -0.17 41.47 7.82
N ARG A 83 -0.53 41.41 9.12
CA ARG A 83 -0.98 42.58 9.91
C ARG A 83 0.07 43.69 10.06
N HIS A 84 1.37 43.41 9.86
CA HIS A 84 2.43 44.43 9.91
C HIS A 84 2.76 45.06 8.55
N SER A 85 2.04 44.71 7.48
CA SER A 85 2.32 45.10 6.09
C SER A 85 1.79 46.50 5.69
N ALA A 86 1.40 47.37 6.63
CA ALA A 86 0.83 48.68 6.30
C ALA A 86 1.87 49.62 5.65
N ASP A 87 3.12 49.58 6.13
CA ASP A 87 4.22 50.43 5.64
C ASP A 87 5.09 49.69 4.59
N GLU A 88 5.68 50.43 3.64
CA GLU A 88 6.58 49.87 2.62
C GLU A 88 7.83 49.21 3.22
N ASP A 89 8.42 49.82 4.25
CA ASP A 89 9.59 49.28 4.95
C ASP A 89 9.25 47.97 5.68
N SER A 90 8.07 47.91 6.31
CA SER A 90 7.60 46.70 6.99
C SER A 90 7.29 45.56 6.02
N ARG A 91 6.82 45.88 4.80
CA ARG A 91 6.66 44.91 3.70
C ARG A 91 8.01 44.36 3.22
N ALA A 92 9.02 45.20 3.07
CA ALA A 92 10.35 44.77 2.67
C ALA A 92 10.99 43.85 3.72
N VAL A 93 10.87 44.20 5.01
CA VAL A 93 11.34 43.36 6.12
C VAL A 93 10.59 42.02 6.17
N HIS A 94 9.27 42.03 5.96
CA HIS A 94 8.47 40.80 5.89
C HIS A 94 8.93 39.87 4.75
N ALA A 95 9.06 40.42 3.54
CA ALA A 95 9.54 39.66 2.39
C ALA A 95 10.93 39.06 2.62
N TRP A 96 11.84 39.84 3.22
CA TRP A 96 13.19 39.40 3.59
C TRP A 96 13.17 38.26 4.63
N LEU A 97 12.33 38.36 5.67
CA LEU A 97 12.17 37.30 6.67
C LEU A 97 11.60 36.02 6.07
N VAL A 98 10.62 36.13 5.17
CA VAL A 98 10.05 34.97 4.45
C VAL A 98 11.10 34.32 3.55
N GLU A 99 11.95 35.09 2.87
CA GLU A 99 13.05 34.57 2.07
C GLU A 99 14.05 33.77 2.92
N ARG A 100 14.45 34.30 4.07
CA ARG A 100 15.37 33.62 5.01
C ARG A 100 14.74 32.37 5.63
N LEU A 101 13.46 32.43 5.99
CA LEU A 101 12.71 31.23 6.42
C LEU A 101 12.67 30.18 5.31
N ASN A 102 12.45 30.57 4.06
CA ASN A 102 12.43 29.66 2.93
C ASN A 102 13.79 29.00 2.67
N ALA A 103 14.89 29.75 2.80
CA ALA A 103 16.24 29.21 2.71
C ALA A 103 16.53 28.20 3.83
N TYR A 104 16.11 28.52 5.06
CA TYR A 104 16.21 27.59 6.19
C TYR A 104 15.38 26.32 6.00
N ILE A 105 14.12 26.44 5.52
CA ILE A 105 13.28 25.28 5.19
C ILE A 105 13.94 24.44 4.10
N THR A 106 14.56 25.06 3.09
CA THR A 106 15.24 24.36 2.00
C THR A 106 16.45 23.57 2.50
N LEU A 107 17.24 24.15 3.41
CA LEU A 107 18.31 23.46 4.12
C LEU A 107 17.76 22.23 4.87
N LEU A 108 16.73 22.41 5.70
CA LEU A 108 16.09 21.30 6.44
C LEU A 108 15.55 20.20 5.52
N CYS A 109 14.95 20.58 4.39
CA CYS A 109 14.46 19.63 3.39
C CYS A 109 15.59 18.79 2.77
N GLY A 110 16.75 19.39 2.51
CA GLY A 110 17.94 18.66 2.05
C GLY A 110 18.51 17.71 3.11
N LEU A 111 18.44 18.09 4.39
CA LEU A 111 18.93 17.25 5.50
C LEU A 111 18.10 15.98 5.74
N LEU A 112 16.90 15.87 5.17
CA LEU A 112 16.11 14.63 5.21
C LEU A 112 16.82 13.46 4.50
N LYS A 113 17.80 13.75 3.63
CA LYS A 113 18.63 12.76 2.93
C LYS A 113 20.08 12.71 3.43
N ASP A 114 20.37 13.27 4.60
CA ASP A 114 21.75 13.35 5.10
C ASP A 114 22.35 11.97 5.47
N THR A 115 23.68 11.91 5.53
CA THR A 115 24.46 10.99 6.37
C THR A 115 23.77 10.41 7.60
N ASP A 116 23.50 11.36 8.49
CA ASP A 116 23.36 11.14 9.91
C ASP A 116 21.88 11.00 10.31
N SER A 117 21.55 9.90 10.96
CA SER A 117 20.19 9.62 11.47
C SER A 117 19.71 10.69 12.48
N THR A 118 20.62 11.27 13.25
CA THR A 118 20.28 12.32 14.24
C THR A 118 19.91 13.64 13.56
N LEU A 119 20.58 14.01 12.48
CA LEU A 119 20.25 15.19 11.68
C LEU A 119 18.94 15.01 10.93
N LYS A 120 18.74 13.83 10.32
CA LYS A 120 17.49 13.47 9.64
C LYS A 120 16.27 13.60 10.55
N SER A 121 16.33 12.97 11.73
CA SER A 121 15.26 13.00 12.72
C SER A 121 15.04 14.41 13.27
N SER A 122 16.10 15.15 13.57
CA SER A 122 16.01 16.55 14.02
C SER A 122 15.40 17.46 12.96
N ALA A 123 15.81 17.33 11.70
CA ALA A 123 15.27 18.13 10.60
C ALA A 123 13.78 17.87 10.40
N LEU A 124 13.36 16.60 10.43
CA LEU A 124 11.95 16.22 10.35
C LEU A 124 11.14 16.80 11.53
N GLN A 125 11.62 16.65 12.76
CA GLN A 125 10.97 17.20 13.95
C GLN A 125 10.83 18.72 13.89
N ILE A 126 11.88 19.42 13.46
CA ILE A 126 11.87 20.87 13.31
C ILE A 126 10.86 21.29 12.23
N LEU A 127 10.82 20.63 11.08
CA LEU A 127 9.89 20.95 9.98
C LEU A 127 8.42 20.87 10.43
N PHE A 128 8.04 19.79 11.12
CA PHE A 128 6.68 19.60 11.62
C PHE A 128 6.36 20.48 12.84
N SER A 129 7.35 20.77 13.70
CA SER A 129 7.17 21.74 14.79
C SER A 129 6.93 23.16 14.25
N LEU A 130 7.71 23.59 13.25
CA LEU A 130 7.48 24.87 12.56
C LEU A 130 6.09 24.93 11.92
N GLN A 131 5.59 23.83 11.37
CA GLN A 131 4.23 23.76 10.83
C GLN A 131 3.18 24.11 11.89
N LYS A 132 3.35 23.66 13.14
CA LYS A 132 2.45 24.00 14.26
C LYS A 132 2.49 25.51 14.52
N HIS A 133 3.69 26.08 14.74
CA HIS A 133 3.85 27.50 15.05
C HIS A 133 3.34 28.42 13.94
N LEU A 134 3.62 28.10 12.67
CA LEU A 134 3.14 28.86 11.52
C LEU A 134 1.62 28.81 11.36
N SER A 135 1.00 27.65 11.63
CA SER A 135 -0.46 27.47 11.57
C SER A 135 -1.16 28.22 12.71
N THR A 136 -0.60 28.19 13.92
CA THR A 136 -1.05 29.00 15.06
C THR A 136 -0.97 30.50 14.76
N ALA A 137 0.14 30.98 14.19
CA ALA A 137 0.29 32.38 13.84
C ALA A 137 -0.69 32.83 12.75
N ALA A 138 -0.92 32.00 11.74
CA ALA A 138 -1.92 32.24 10.70
C ALA A 138 -3.35 32.35 11.30
N THR A 139 -3.69 31.42 12.21
CA THR A 139 -4.98 31.42 12.93
C THR A 139 -5.19 32.68 13.78
N LYS A 140 -4.14 33.17 14.45
CA LYS A 140 -4.20 34.42 15.21
C LYS A 140 -4.39 35.65 14.32
N SER A 141 -3.81 35.64 13.12
CA SER A 141 -3.88 36.77 12.19
C SER A 141 -5.26 36.96 11.54
N SER A 142 -6.06 35.90 11.45
CA SER A 142 -7.39 35.92 10.81
C SER A 142 -8.54 36.33 11.74
N SER A 143 -8.28 36.57 13.03
CA SER A 143 -9.28 36.66 14.10
C SER A 143 -10.00 38.02 14.30
N ASP A 144 -9.93 38.96 13.35
CA ASP A 144 -10.40 40.35 13.55
C ASP A 144 -11.92 40.60 13.45
N GLY A 145 -12.80 39.61 13.30
CA GLY A 145 -14.23 39.91 13.09
C GLY A 145 -15.28 38.86 13.43
N GLU A 146 -14.99 37.57 13.31
CA GLU A 146 -15.88 36.47 13.73
C GLU A 146 -15.01 35.30 14.22
N ALA A 147 -15.60 34.38 15.00
CA ALA A 147 -14.94 33.27 15.68
C ALA A 147 -13.70 32.74 14.93
N SER A 148 -12.53 32.83 15.58
CA SER A 148 -11.22 32.48 15.00
C SER A 148 -11.27 31.14 14.28
N GLN A 149 -11.26 31.18 12.94
CA GLN A 149 -11.24 29.98 12.13
C GLN A 149 -9.81 29.43 12.09
N PRO A 150 -9.59 28.16 12.47
CA PRO A 150 -8.26 27.58 12.48
C PRO A 150 -7.73 27.47 11.06
N GLN A 151 -6.49 27.90 10.87
CA GLN A 151 -5.79 27.89 9.58
C GLN A 151 -4.61 26.92 9.61
N PHE A 152 -4.32 26.34 8.45
CA PHE A 152 -3.17 25.48 8.24
C PHE A 152 -2.23 26.10 7.22
N HIS A 153 -0.96 26.26 7.57
CA HIS A 153 0.02 26.96 6.73
C HIS A 153 0.46 26.09 5.53
N MET A 154 -0.28 26.18 4.43
CA MET A 154 -0.16 25.26 3.29
C MET A 154 1.16 25.33 2.53
N SER A 155 1.72 26.54 2.38
CA SER A 155 2.92 26.76 1.57
C SER A 155 4.15 26.08 2.18
N HIS A 156 4.27 26.10 3.51
CA HIS A 156 5.30 25.35 4.25
C HIS A 156 5.07 23.85 4.13
N PHE A 157 3.85 23.39 4.40
CA PHE A 157 3.52 21.97 4.34
C PHE A 157 3.78 21.34 2.97
N ARG A 158 3.45 22.06 1.88
CA ARG A 158 3.74 21.61 0.53
C ARG A 158 5.24 21.42 0.28
N LYS A 159 6.11 22.21 0.91
CA LYS A 159 7.57 22.01 0.83
C LYS A 159 8.00 20.75 1.57
N ILE A 160 7.43 20.48 2.74
CA ILE A 160 7.65 19.24 3.50
C ILE A 160 7.26 18.02 2.65
N VAL A 161 6.04 17.99 2.11
CA VAL A 161 5.56 16.87 1.30
C VAL A 161 6.41 16.70 0.04
N ASN A 162 6.75 17.78 -0.67
CA ASN A 162 7.66 17.69 -1.81
C ASN A 162 9.04 17.14 -1.43
N ALA A 163 9.58 17.54 -0.27
CA ALA A 163 10.87 17.05 0.20
C ALA A 163 10.81 15.56 0.57
N LEU A 164 9.74 15.10 1.21
CA LEU A 164 9.52 13.67 1.53
C LEU A 164 9.38 12.84 0.24
N LEU A 165 8.65 13.33 -0.75
CA LEU A 165 8.40 12.58 -1.99
C LEU A 165 9.56 12.61 -2.97
N ARG A 166 10.29 13.73 -3.07
CA ARG A 166 11.41 13.89 -4.01
C ARG A 166 12.76 13.56 -3.39
N CYS A 167 12.86 13.58 -2.07
CA CYS A 167 14.09 13.38 -1.31
C CYS A 167 15.27 14.14 -1.93
N PRO A 168 15.24 15.50 -1.90
CA PRO A 168 16.27 16.32 -2.53
C PRO A 168 17.66 15.95 -1.99
N PRO A 169 18.72 16.04 -2.81
CA PRO A 169 20.07 15.74 -2.36
C PRO A 169 20.45 16.63 -1.17
N SER A 170 21.07 16.03 -0.15
CA SER A 170 21.58 16.82 0.97
C SER A 170 22.75 17.69 0.48
N PRO A 171 23.00 18.85 1.13
CA PRO A 171 24.17 19.67 0.82
C PRO A 171 25.49 18.96 1.13
N ARG A 172 25.46 17.81 1.85
CA ARG A 172 26.64 17.08 2.33
C ARG A 172 26.94 15.79 1.57
N ASP A 173 25.95 15.05 1.05
CA ASP A 173 26.16 13.89 0.15
C ASP A 173 24.88 13.28 -0.49
N LYS A 174 25.04 12.32 -1.42
CA LYS A 174 23.99 11.81 -2.36
C LYS A 174 23.32 10.44 -2.06
N LEU A 175 23.62 9.71 -0.99
CA LEU A 175 23.06 8.35 -0.77
C LEU A 175 21.75 8.31 0.03
N LEU A 176 20.81 7.44 -0.38
CA LEU A 176 19.46 7.27 0.17
C LEU A 176 19.43 6.28 1.35
N ASP A 177 18.66 6.56 2.40
CA ASP A 177 18.35 5.58 3.45
C ASP A 177 16.87 5.66 3.91
N ALA A 178 16.32 4.53 4.37
CA ALA A 178 14.89 4.29 4.60
C ALA A 178 14.38 4.76 5.99
N ASP A 179 15.27 5.10 6.91
CA ASP A 179 14.94 5.31 8.34
C ASP A 179 14.03 6.52 8.62
N VAL A 180 14.16 7.59 7.82
CA VAL A 180 13.37 8.82 8.01
C VAL A 180 11.90 8.58 7.68
N MET A 181 11.65 7.79 6.64
CA MET A 181 10.30 7.45 6.21
C MET A 181 9.58 6.64 7.28
N ASN A 182 10.25 5.65 7.89
CA ASN A 182 9.68 4.85 8.96
C ASN A 182 9.33 5.70 10.19
N THR A 183 10.22 6.63 10.56
CA THR A 183 9.96 7.55 11.68
C THR A 183 8.75 8.43 11.38
N PHE A 184 8.66 9.02 10.18
CA PHE A 184 7.53 9.82 9.75
C PHE A 184 6.22 9.01 9.77
N LEU A 185 6.23 7.79 9.24
CA LEU A 185 5.05 6.93 9.15
C LEU A 185 4.49 6.60 10.54
N GLN A 186 5.35 6.10 11.44
CA GLN A 186 4.92 5.63 12.76
C GLN A 186 4.55 6.75 13.73
N THR A 187 5.24 7.91 13.65
CA THR A 187 5.05 8.97 14.65
C THR A 187 4.04 10.03 14.22
N LEU A 188 3.90 10.27 12.91
CA LEU A 188 3.10 11.38 12.39
C LEU A 188 1.94 10.89 11.52
N PHE A 189 2.21 10.10 10.48
CA PHE A 189 1.22 9.76 9.46
C PHE A 189 0.11 8.80 9.95
N ASP A 190 0.48 7.76 10.71
CA ASP A 190 -0.50 6.82 11.26
C ASP A 190 -1.29 7.46 12.42
N VAL A 191 -0.62 8.30 13.24
CA VAL A 191 -1.16 8.84 14.49
C VAL A 191 -2.07 10.06 14.29
N HIS A 192 -1.73 10.99 13.38
CA HIS A 192 -2.42 12.28 13.28
C HIS A 192 -3.28 12.39 12.01
N ASP A 193 -4.58 12.63 12.20
CA ASP A 193 -5.58 12.63 11.13
C ASP A 193 -5.43 13.81 10.18
N ASP A 194 -5.09 14.99 10.70
CA ASP A 194 -4.84 16.20 9.90
C ASP A 194 -3.62 16.02 8.99
N ILE A 195 -2.51 15.54 9.54
CA ILE A 195 -1.29 15.26 8.78
C ILE A 195 -1.60 14.25 7.68
N ARG A 196 -2.26 13.13 8.01
CA ARG A 196 -2.64 12.11 7.02
C ARG A 196 -3.46 12.71 5.89
N TRP A 197 -4.49 13.49 6.22
CA TRP A 197 -5.37 14.13 5.24
C TRP A 197 -4.63 15.10 4.32
N PHE A 198 -3.82 16.01 4.89
CA PHE A 198 -3.06 16.98 4.10
C PHE A 198 -1.98 16.32 3.25
N VAL A 199 -1.29 15.29 3.76
CA VAL A 199 -0.27 14.53 3.00
C VAL A 199 -0.91 13.86 1.81
N LEU A 200 -2.01 13.12 2.01
CA LEU A 200 -2.70 12.44 0.92
C LEU A 200 -3.17 13.44 -0.14
N ARG A 201 -3.71 14.59 0.28
CA ARG A 201 -4.20 15.63 -0.63
C ARG A 201 -3.10 16.27 -1.46
N GLU A 202 -2.00 16.65 -0.84
CA GLU A 202 -0.87 17.23 -1.58
C GLU A 202 -0.17 16.17 -2.45
N ALA A 203 -0.01 14.93 -1.97
CA ALA A 203 0.55 13.83 -2.77
C ALA A 203 -0.31 13.55 -4.02
N GLY A 204 -1.63 13.48 -3.87
CA GLY A 204 -2.55 13.32 -4.99
C GLY A 204 -2.47 14.49 -5.98
N THR A 205 -2.30 15.72 -5.48
CA THR A 205 -2.13 16.91 -6.33
C THR A 205 -0.82 16.86 -7.11
N ILE A 206 0.30 16.51 -6.46
CA ILE A 206 1.62 16.37 -7.08
C ILE A 206 1.58 15.31 -8.20
N LEU A 207 0.93 14.17 -7.95
CA LEU A 207 0.77 13.09 -8.94
C LEU A 207 -0.08 13.50 -10.14
N THR A 208 -1.09 14.37 -9.96
CA THR A 208 -1.94 14.84 -11.06
C THR A 208 -1.30 15.96 -11.89
N THR A 209 -0.56 16.88 -11.27
CA THR A 209 -0.09 18.10 -11.94
C THR A 209 1.24 17.92 -12.70
N GLN A 210 2.06 16.95 -12.33
CA GLN A 210 3.41 16.80 -12.90
C GLN A 210 3.45 15.63 -13.89
N MET A 211 4.01 15.83 -15.09
CA MET A 211 4.10 14.83 -16.17
C MET A 211 5.55 14.63 -16.66
N GLY A 212 6.54 14.56 -15.75
CA GLY A 212 7.97 14.48 -16.09
C GLY A 212 8.62 13.09 -15.92
N GLU A 213 9.88 12.92 -16.37
CA GLU A 213 10.63 11.65 -16.26
C GLU A 213 10.89 11.19 -14.81
N ASN A 214 10.96 12.11 -13.84
CA ASN A 214 11.14 11.81 -12.41
C ASN A 214 9.85 11.32 -11.71
N ASP A 215 8.74 11.19 -12.44
CA ASP A 215 7.43 10.84 -11.89
C ASP A 215 7.39 9.40 -11.35
N SER A 216 8.18 8.49 -11.93
CA SER A 216 8.18 7.08 -11.52
C SER A 216 8.73 6.89 -10.10
N ASP A 217 9.71 7.70 -9.69
CA ASP A 217 10.29 7.61 -8.35
C ASP A 217 9.37 8.26 -7.31
N ILE A 218 8.71 9.37 -7.68
CA ILE A 218 7.67 9.99 -6.84
C ILE A 218 6.53 9.00 -6.59
N ALA A 219 6.04 8.32 -7.64
CA ALA A 219 5.00 7.31 -7.52
C ALA A 219 5.42 6.15 -6.60
N ARG A 220 6.67 5.66 -6.72
CA ARG A 220 7.20 4.61 -5.82
C ARG A 220 7.30 5.08 -4.38
N ASN A 221 7.69 6.33 -4.14
CA ASN A 221 7.78 6.88 -2.78
C ASN A 221 6.38 7.06 -2.16
N VAL A 222 5.40 7.54 -2.94
CA VAL A 222 4.00 7.57 -2.49
C VAL A 222 3.49 6.16 -2.20
N LEU A 223 3.81 5.18 -3.05
CA LEU A 223 3.44 3.79 -2.80
C LEU A 223 4.04 3.26 -1.49
N SER A 224 5.32 3.52 -1.23
CA SER A 224 5.97 3.13 0.04
C SER A 224 5.31 3.79 1.26
N ILE A 225 4.86 5.05 1.15
CA ILE A 225 4.11 5.73 2.21
C ILE A 225 2.75 5.05 2.45
N LEU A 226 2.03 4.75 1.37
CA LEU A 226 0.70 4.12 1.46
C LEU A 226 0.75 2.66 1.92
N GLU A 227 1.81 1.93 1.58
CA GLU A 227 2.07 0.57 2.12
C GLU A 227 2.36 0.59 3.62
N GLY A 228 2.97 1.68 4.11
CA GLY A 228 3.26 1.87 5.52
C GLY A 228 2.02 2.19 6.37
N LEU A 229 0.88 2.49 5.75
CA LEU A 229 -0.35 2.82 6.46
C LEU A 229 -0.95 1.57 7.10
N THR A 230 -0.87 1.48 8.43
CA THR A 230 -1.33 0.29 9.17
C THR A 230 -2.83 0.35 9.51
N THR A 231 -3.35 1.55 9.76
CA THR A 231 -4.75 1.79 10.16
C THR A 231 -5.34 2.99 9.42
N PHE A 232 -6.56 2.85 8.91
CA PHE A 232 -7.34 3.94 8.32
C PHE A 232 -8.68 4.09 9.03
N PRO A 233 -9.17 5.31 9.30
CA PRO A 233 -10.42 5.52 10.02
C PRO A 233 -11.62 4.88 9.29
N THR A 234 -12.35 4.05 10.02
CA THR A 234 -13.57 3.38 9.63
C THR A 234 -14.82 4.05 10.19
N GLU A 235 -14.71 4.66 11.38
CA GLU A 235 -15.79 5.38 12.05
C GLU A 235 -15.44 6.87 12.26
N PRO A 236 -16.43 7.79 12.25
CA PRO A 236 -16.18 9.21 12.49
C PRO A 236 -15.60 9.52 13.88
N SER A 237 -15.87 8.67 14.87
CA SER A 237 -15.35 8.74 16.25
C SER A 237 -13.84 8.53 16.33
N GLU A 238 -13.25 7.85 15.35
CA GLU A 238 -11.81 7.58 15.29
C GLU A 238 -11.01 8.80 14.85
N LEU A 239 -11.67 9.82 14.26
CA LEU A 239 -11.05 11.10 13.92
C LEU A 239 -10.92 11.99 15.16
N ASN A 240 -9.84 11.82 15.91
CA ASN A 240 -9.70 12.42 17.23
C ASN A 240 -8.32 13.02 17.52
N THR A 241 -7.30 12.71 16.72
CA THR A 241 -5.91 13.09 17.02
C THR A 241 -5.39 14.03 15.94
N PHE A 242 -5.08 15.26 16.35
CA PHE A 242 -4.66 16.34 15.45
C PHE A 242 -3.29 16.86 15.87
N TRP A 243 -2.39 17.06 14.92
CA TRP A 243 -1.07 17.64 15.17
C TRP A 243 -1.15 19.14 15.47
N VAL A 244 -2.02 19.85 14.74
CA VAL A 244 -2.33 21.26 15.00
C VAL A 244 -3.54 21.31 15.94
N GLU A 245 -3.29 21.65 17.20
CA GLU A 245 -4.29 21.64 18.27
C GLU A 245 -5.51 22.51 17.94
N GLU A 246 -5.34 23.64 17.23
CA GLU A 246 -6.48 24.50 16.87
C GLU A 246 -7.47 23.82 15.91
N LEU A 247 -7.03 22.83 15.11
CA LEU A 247 -7.90 22.08 14.20
C LEU A 247 -8.71 20.98 14.91
N SER A 248 -8.41 20.69 16.17
CA SER A 248 -9.20 19.76 16.99
C SER A 248 -10.55 20.36 17.42
N ALA A 249 -10.69 21.68 17.40
CA ALA A 249 -11.93 22.36 17.72
C ALA A 249 -13.03 21.91 16.76
N ARG A 250 -14.24 21.65 17.25
CA ARG A 250 -15.32 21.21 16.35
C ARG A 250 -15.76 22.36 15.45
N PRO A 251 -15.87 22.14 14.12
CA PRO A 251 -16.37 23.16 13.21
C PRO A 251 -17.84 23.52 13.52
N PRO A 252 -18.27 24.75 13.19
CA PRO A 252 -19.70 25.08 13.21
C PRO A 252 -20.45 24.13 12.27
N LEU A 253 -21.64 23.69 12.70
CA LEU A 253 -22.46 22.76 11.92
C LEU A 253 -22.79 23.36 10.55
N PRO A 254 -22.84 22.54 9.49
CA PRO A 254 -23.25 23.00 8.16
C PRO A 254 -24.68 23.57 8.24
N LYS A 255 -24.92 24.70 7.55
CA LYS A 255 -26.20 25.44 7.57
C LYS A 255 -27.43 24.62 7.15
N SER A 256 -27.27 23.43 6.56
CA SER A 256 -28.37 22.53 6.21
C SER A 256 -28.91 21.69 7.37
N ALA A 257 -28.27 21.72 8.56
CA ALA A 257 -28.65 20.89 9.70
C ALA A 257 -29.46 21.62 10.80
N SER A 258 -29.75 22.92 10.64
CA SER A 258 -30.36 23.74 11.72
C SER A 258 -31.87 24.00 11.57
N THR A 259 -32.64 23.12 10.93
CA THR A 259 -34.12 23.19 10.95
C THR A 259 -34.68 21.95 11.63
N ASN A 260 -34.86 22.03 12.95
CA ASN A 260 -35.71 21.11 13.70
C ASN A 260 -36.92 21.89 14.23
N ASP A 261 -38.10 21.38 13.86
CA ASP A 261 -39.45 21.63 14.39
C ASP A 261 -39.91 23.07 14.59
N GLU A 262 -40.62 23.61 13.58
CA GLU A 262 -42.02 24.00 13.75
C GLU A 262 -42.71 24.13 12.37
N SER A 263 -43.99 23.78 12.34
CA SER A 263 -44.89 23.67 11.20
C SER A 263 -44.85 24.79 10.14
N ALA A 264 -44.77 24.45 8.85
CA ALA A 264 -45.57 25.09 7.78
C ALA A 264 -45.41 24.39 6.42
N LYS A 265 -46.53 24.24 5.71
CA LYS A 265 -46.62 23.88 4.28
C LYS A 265 -46.24 25.09 3.41
N GLY A 266 -45.64 24.83 2.24
CA GLY A 266 -45.37 25.80 1.16
C GLY A 266 -44.08 26.58 1.40
N ASP A 267 -43.19 26.86 0.45
CA ASP A 267 -43.18 26.76 -1.00
C ASP A 267 -41.75 26.41 -1.45
N GLY A 268 -41.61 25.92 -2.68
CA GLY A 268 -40.31 25.65 -3.29
C GLY A 268 -39.43 26.90 -3.35
N ALA A 269 -38.35 26.91 -2.57
CA ALA A 269 -37.20 27.75 -2.83
C ALA A 269 -36.19 26.90 -3.60
N GLU A 270 -36.03 27.21 -4.88
CA GLU A 270 -34.92 26.74 -5.70
C GLU A 270 -33.61 27.13 -5.01
N GLU A 271 -32.87 26.15 -4.46
CA GLU A 271 -31.47 26.38 -4.10
C GLU A 271 -30.74 26.73 -5.41
N GLU A 272 -30.25 27.98 -5.48
CA GLU A 272 -29.36 28.42 -6.54
C GLU A 272 -28.25 27.38 -6.73
N ASN A 273 -28.31 26.69 -7.86
CA ASN A 273 -27.34 25.71 -8.30
C ASN A 273 -26.06 26.48 -8.68
N LYS A 274 -25.32 26.98 -7.68
CA LYS A 274 -23.94 27.45 -7.90
C LYS A 274 -23.16 26.23 -8.34
N LEU A 275 -22.92 26.13 -9.65
CA LEU A 275 -21.96 25.19 -10.19
C LEU A 275 -20.67 25.33 -9.37
N PRO A 276 -20.14 24.22 -8.81
CA PRO A 276 -18.86 24.27 -8.14
C PRO A 276 -17.82 24.86 -9.11
N PRO A 277 -16.82 25.62 -8.62
CA PRO A 277 -15.73 26.09 -9.47
C PRO A 277 -15.19 24.90 -10.27
N GLU A 278 -14.90 25.09 -11.56
CA GLU A 278 -14.68 24.04 -12.59
C GLU A 278 -13.61 22.98 -12.24
N ASP A 279 -12.91 23.12 -11.11
CA ASP A 279 -11.78 22.29 -10.68
C ASP A 279 -11.88 21.73 -9.24
N ASP A 280 -13.05 21.82 -8.55
CA ASP A 280 -13.21 21.21 -7.22
C ASP A 280 -13.49 19.69 -7.32
N TRP A 281 -12.40 18.93 -7.26
CA TRP A 281 -12.39 17.46 -7.26
C TRP A 281 -13.33 16.81 -6.21
N ARG A 282 -13.72 17.51 -5.13
CA ARG A 282 -14.65 16.97 -4.14
C ARG A 282 -16.04 16.72 -4.71
N ALA A 283 -16.47 17.54 -5.68
CA ALA A 283 -17.76 17.40 -6.33
C ALA A 283 -17.91 16.05 -7.06
N PHE A 284 -16.81 15.49 -7.55
CA PHE A 284 -16.78 14.16 -8.17
C PHE A 284 -17.18 13.04 -7.20
N PHE A 285 -16.95 13.21 -5.90
CA PHE A 285 -17.28 12.20 -4.88
C PHE A 285 -18.65 12.41 -4.22
N ASP A 286 -19.31 13.53 -4.51
CA ASP A 286 -20.68 13.83 -4.08
C ASP A 286 -21.74 13.38 -5.10
N GLN A 287 -21.31 13.03 -6.32
CA GLN A 287 -22.18 12.42 -7.31
C GLN A 287 -22.47 10.98 -6.90
N ASP A 288 -23.73 10.69 -6.56
CA ASP A 288 -24.18 9.33 -6.35
C ASP A 288 -23.88 8.49 -7.60
N PRO A 289 -23.38 7.25 -7.46
CA PRO A 289 -23.25 6.36 -8.60
C PRO A 289 -24.63 6.24 -9.24
N ALA A 290 -24.73 6.45 -10.55
CA ALA A 290 -25.98 6.33 -11.29
C ALA A 290 -26.56 4.93 -11.06
N ALA A 291 -27.47 4.82 -10.09
CA ALA A 291 -28.08 3.56 -9.75
C ALA A 291 -29.11 3.25 -10.83
N SER A 292 -28.87 2.12 -11.50
CA SER A 292 -29.92 1.36 -12.15
C SER A 292 -31.11 1.21 -11.21
N ASP A 293 -32.27 1.37 -11.81
CA ASP A 293 -33.59 1.40 -11.21
C ASP A 293 -33.86 0.30 -10.17
N VAL A 294 -34.84 0.58 -9.30
CA VAL A 294 -35.55 -0.30 -8.35
C VAL A 294 -35.14 -0.22 -6.86
N THR A 295 -36.09 0.33 -6.09
CA THR A 295 -36.30 0.33 -4.63
C THR A 295 -35.52 1.32 -3.76
N LYS A 296 -36.01 2.57 -3.78
CA LYS A 296 -35.87 3.55 -2.70
C LYS A 296 -36.38 3.00 -1.37
N THR A 297 -35.50 2.44 -0.55
CA THR A 297 -35.68 2.44 0.91
C THR A 297 -34.87 3.58 1.50
N LYS A 298 -35.58 4.48 2.19
CA LYS A 298 -35.06 5.70 2.80
C LYS A 298 -33.99 5.38 3.85
N ALA A 299 -32.73 5.45 3.48
CA ALA A 299 -31.65 5.72 4.44
C ALA A 299 -31.42 7.24 4.48
N LYS A 300 -31.63 7.84 5.65
CA LYS A 300 -31.26 9.23 5.96
C LYS A 300 -29.75 9.42 5.72
N ALA A 301 -29.37 9.99 4.59
CA ALA A 301 -28.05 10.58 4.39
C ALA A 301 -28.20 12.10 4.25
N SER A 302 -28.60 12.77 5.33
CA SER A 302 -28.53 14.24 5.44
C SER A 302 -27.11 14.66 5.87
N GLY A 303 -26.09 14.17 5.16
CA GLY A 303 -24.72 14.65 5.29
C GLY A 303 -24.52 15.79 4.30
N ALA A 304 -23.94 16.91 4.74
CA ALA A 304 -23.56 17.98 3.81
C ALA A 304 -22.58 17.44 2.75
N ARG A 305 -22.83 17.76 1.48
CA ARG A 305 -21.99 17.35 0.34
C ARG A 305 -20.55 17.79 0.57
N VAL A 306 -19.55 16.93 0.33
CA VAL A 306 -18.14 17.17 0.66
C VAL A 306 -17.59 18.44 0.01
N HIS A 307 -17.99 18.78 -1.23
CA HIS A 307 -17.57 20.02 -1.90
C HIS A 307 -18.10 21.29 -1.23
N THR A 308 -19.20 21.19 -0.49
CA THR A 308 -19.77 22.33 0.27
C THR A 308 -19.08 22.54 1.62
N LEU A 309 -18.24 21.60 2.05
CA LEU A 309 -17.56 21.66 3.33
C LEU A 309 -16.36 22.62 3.27
N THR A 310 -16.25 23.45 4.31
CA THR A 310 -15.02 24.21 4.55
C THR A 310 -13.84 23.27 4.82
N LEU A 311 -12.61 23.77 4.69
CA LEU A 311 -11.40 22.97 4.97
C LEU A 311 -11.45 22.36 6.39
N HIS A 312 -11.85 23.15 7.38
CA HIS A 312 -12.00 22.69 8.76
C HIS A 312 -13.09 21.62 8.91
N GLN A 313 -14.25 21.79 8.27
CA GLN A 313 -15.30 20.75 8.25
C GLN A 313 -14.86 19.47 7.54
N SER A 314 -14.04 19.58 6.49
CA SER A 314 -13.56 18.40 5.77
C SER A 314 -12.67 17.51 6.66
N LEU A 315 -11.83 18.09 7.52
CA LEU A 315 -10.95 17.31 8.42
C LEU A 315 -11.72 16.43 9.41
N HIS A 316 -12.91 16.87 9.84
CA HIS A 316 -13.79 16.12 10.75
C HIS A 316 -14.77 15.18 10.03
N SER A 317 -14.76 15.18 8.69
CA SER A 317 -15.65 14.34 7.87
C SER A 317 -14.91 13.12 7.34
N LEU A 318 -15.33 11.93 7.79
CA LEU A 318 -14.78 10.65 7.32
C LEU A 318 -14.91 10.46 5.81
N GLN A 319 -16.00 10.96 5.21
CA GLN A 319 -16.18 10.90 3.76
C GLN A 319 -15.10 11.70 3.02
N SER A 320 -14.65 12.82 3.60
CA SER A 320 -13.59 13.62 3.01
C SER A 320 -12.23 12.89 3.05
N HIS A 321 -11.91 12.20 4.15
CA HIS A 321 -10.70 11.37 4.26
C HIS A 321 -10.68 10.27 3.21
N ARG A 322 -11.79 9.53 3.07
CA ARG A 322 -11.94 8.51 2.03
C ARG A 322 -11.83 9.10 0.63
N ALA A 323 -12.40 10.30 0.39
CA ALA A 323 -12.36 10.96 -0.90
C ALA A 323 -10.93 11.35 -1.30
N VAL A 324 -10.17 11.95 -0.38
CA VAL A 324 -8.74 12.27 -0.62
C VAL A 324 -7.95 10.98 -0.86
N PHE A 325 -8.13 9.97 -0.01
CA PHE A 325 -7.47 8.67 -0.16
C PHE A 325 -7.74 8.04 -1.53
N THR A 326 -9.00 8.05 -1.97
CA THR A 326 -9.41 7.54 -3.28
C THR A 326 -8.75 8.32 -4.42
N ARG A 327 -8.76 9.65 -4.36
CA ARG A 327 -8.09 10.50 -5.36
C ARG A 327 -6.61 10.16 -5.46
N THR A 328 -5.91 10.03 -4.34
CA THR A 328 -4.47 9.75 -4.30
C THR A 328 -4.17 8.37 -4.88
N TRP A 329 -4.96 7.34 -4.54
CA TRP A 329 -4.80 6.01 -5.12
C TRP A 329 -5.07 5.99 -6.62
N LEU A 330 -6.12 6.65 -7.11
CA LEU A 330 -6.40 6.69 -8.56
C LEU A 330 -5.28 7.39 -9.34
N ALA A 331 -4.78 8.52 -8.82
CA ALA A 331 -3.66 9.23 -9.41
C ALA A 331 -2.34 8.43 -9.35
N LEU A 332 -2.18 7.59 -8.33
CA LEU A 332 -1.03 6.71 -8.19
C LEU A 332 -1.09 5.54 -9.19
N LEU A 333 -2.23 4.84 -9.26
CA LEU A 333 -2.41 3.65 -10.10
C LEU A 333 -2.16 3.94 -11.58
N SER A 334 -2.55 5.13 -12.07
CA SER A 334 -2.28 5.55 -13.45
C SER A 334 -0.79 5.77 -13.76
N ARG A 335 0.07 5.86 -12.73
CA ARG A 335 1.53 6.08 -12.86
C ARG A 335 2.34 4.80 -12.66
N LEU A 336 1.76 3.76 -12.06
CA LEU A 336 2.44 2.50 -11.77
C LEU A 336 2.32 1.53 -12.95
N THR A 337 3.31 1.55 -13.84
CA THR A 337 3.34 0.71 -15.05
C THR A 337 4.24 -0.53 -14.90
N THR A 338 5.08 -0.58 -13.87
CA THR A 338 6.05 -1.67 -13.70
C THR A 338 5.44 -2.90 -13.03
N ARG A 339 5.87 -4.11 -13.45
CA ARG A 339 5.46 -5.38 -12.83
C ARG A 339 5.73 -5.44 -11.32
N ALA A 340 6.88 -4.95 -10.86
CA ALA A 340 7.24 -4.96 -9.45
C ALA A 340 6.30 -4.09 -8.61
N ASP A 341 5.95 -2.91 -9.14
CA ASP A 341 5.03 -1.97 -8.49
C ASP A 341 3.60 -2.51 -8.45
N ALA A 342 3.15 -3.19 -9.52
CA ALA A 342 1.85 -3.85 -9.53
C ALA A 342 1.74 -4.96 -8.47
N LEU A 343 2.78 -5.79 -8.31
CA LEU A 343 2.81 -6.83 -7.27
C LEU A 343 2.72 -6.24 -5.85
N ARG A 344 3.44 -5.14 -5.62
CA ARG A 344 3.41 -4.38 -4.37
C ARG A 344 2.01 -3.88 -4.03
N VAL A 345 1.37 -3.17 -4.97
CA VAL A 345 -0.01 -2.68 -4.82
C VAL A 345 -0.98 -3.83 -4.55
N LEU A 346 -0.94 -4.89 -5.36
CA LEU A 346 -1.91 -5.99 -5.29
C LEU A 346 -1.85 -6.79 -3.98
N ASN A 347 -0.73 -6.75 -3.25
CA ASN A 347 -0.62 -7.37 -1.92
C ASN A 347 -1.46 -6.66 -0.86
N VAL A 348 -1.61 -5.33 -0.97
CA VAL A 348 -2.33 -4.49 -0.01
C VAL A 348 -3.74 -4.17 -0.49
N LEU A 349 -3.98 -4.17 -1.81
CA LEU A 349 -5.19 -3.66 -2.44
C LEU A 349 -6.50 -4.22 -1.84
N HIS A 350 -6.61 -5.54 -1.68
CA HIS A 350 -7.88 -6.19 -1.30
C HIS A 350 -8.31 -5.91 0.14
N ARG A 351 -7.37 -5.83 1.08
CA ARG A 351 -7.65 -5.63 2.53
C ARG A 351 -7.44 -4.19 2.99
N GLY A 352 -6.40 -3.53 2.50
CA GLY A 352 -5.97 -2.22 3.00
C GLY A 352 -6.42 -1.02 2.17
N VAL A 353 -6.90 -1.24 0.93
CA VAL A 353 -7.27 -0.13 0.04
C VAL A 353 -8.77 -0.15 -0.29
N ILE A 354 -9.26 -1.25 -0.87
CA ILE A 354 -10.65 -1.37 -1.37
C ILE A 354 -11.70 -0.94 -0.33
N PRO A 355 -11.64 -1.35 0.95
CA PRO A 355 -12.67 -0.98 1.94
C PRO A 355 -12.74 0.53 2.25
N HIS A 356 -11.67 1.27 1.98
CA HIS A 356 -11.55 2.69 2.32
C HIS A 356 -11.76 3.62 1.12
N LEU A 357 -11.96 3.07 -0.09
CA LEU A 357 -12.28 3.86 -1.28
C LEU A 357 -13.75 4.31 -1.23
N THR A 358 -14.03 5.54 -1.66
CA THR A 358 -15.42 6.04 -1.80
C THR A 358 -16.15 5.38 -2.95
N ARG A 359 -15.46 5.13 -4.06
CA ARG A 359 -15.97 4.44 -5.24
C ARG A 359 -14.99 3.37 -5.73
N PRO A 360 -15.04 2.15 -5.16
CA PRO A 360 -14.15 1.04 -5.51
C PRO A 360 -14.25 0.59 -6.97
N VAL A 361 -15.36 0.86 -7.66
CA VAL A 361 -15.53 0.55 -9.09
C VAL A 361 -14.47 1.22 -9.97
N LEU A 362 -13.93 2.38 -9.55
CA LEU A 362 -12.97 3.15 -10.35
C LEU A 362 -11.61 2.46 -10.52
N ILE A 363 -11.25 1.52 -9.65
CA ILE A 363 -10.00 0.75 -9.80
C ILE A 363 -10.17 -0.47 -10.71
N MET A 364 -11.38 -0.75 -11.19
CA MET A 364 -11.68 -1.95 -11.97
C MET A 364 -10.87 -2.05 -13.25
N ASP A 365 -10.75 -0.98 -14.03
CA ASP A 365 -9.99 -1.00 -15.29
C ASP A 365 -8.52 -1.35 -15.04
N TRP A 366 -7.94 -0.84 -13.95
CA TRP A 366 -6.56 -1.17 -13.56
C TRP A 366 -6.43 -2.62 -13.08
N VAL A 367 -7.35 -3.10 -12.24
CA VAL A 367 -7.37 -4.50 -11.76
C VAL A 367 -7.60 -5.46 -12.92
N GLY A 368 -8.56 -5.17 -13.80
CA GLY A 368 -8.85 -5.94 -15.01
C GLY A 368 -7.66 -5.99 -15.96
N SER A 369 -6.98 -4.86 -16.16
CA SER A 369 -5.71 -4.82 -16.91
C SER A 369 -4.63 -5.69 -16.26
N CYS A 370 -4.54 -5.73 -14.93
CA CYS A 370 -3.61 -6.61 -14.21
C CYS A 370 -3.96 -8.10 -14.35
N VAL A 371 -5.25 -8.44 -14.36
CA VAL A 371 -5.77 -9.79 -14.60
C VAL A 371 -5.46 -10.22 -16.04
N ASP A 372 -5.73 -9.36 -17.02
CA ASP A 372 -5.48 -9.62 -18.44
C ASP A 372 -3.97 -9.68 -18.77
N TYR A 373 -3.16 -8.82 -18.17
CA TYR A 373 -1.69 -8.88 -18.27
C TYR A 373 -1.13 -10.18 -17.65
N GLY A 374 -1.80 -10.70 -16.63
CA GLY A 374 -1.46 -11.97 -15.97
C GLY A 374 -1.69 -13.22 -16.81
N ALA A 375 -2.36 -13.14 -17.96
CA ALA A 375 -2.57 -14.28 -18.86
C ALA A 375 -1.30 -14.69 -19.64
N SER A 376 -0.20 -13.94 -19.50
CA SER A 376 1.13 -14.36 -19.96
C SER A 376 1.69 -15.46 -19.04
N PRO A 377 2.39 -16.50 -19.55
CA PRO A 377 2.79 -17.74 -18.84
C PRO A 377 3.73 -17.60 -17.63
N ARG A 378 3.90 -16.39 -17.06
CA ARG A 378 4.70 -16.09 -15.87
C ARG A 378 3.95 -15.19 -14.87
N GLY A 379 2.63 -15.11 -14.94
CA GLY A 379 1.83 -14.01 -14.39
C GLY A 379 1.41 -14.10 -12.92
N THR A 380 2.34 -14.03 -11.96
CA THR A 380 2.00 -13.88 -10.51
C THR A 380 1.07 -12.69 -10.23
N VAL A 381 1.17 -11.63 -11.05
CA VAL A 381 0.34 -10.42 -10.98
C VAL A 381 -1.15 -10.75 -11.13
N GLY A 382 -1.53 -11.53 -12.14
CA GLY A 382 -2.93 -11.85 -12.38
C GLY A 382 -3.58 -12.66 -11.25
N LEU A 383 -2.82 -13.58 -10.65
CA LEU A 383 -3.29 -14.38 -9.51
C LEU A 383 -3.52 -13.55 -8.25
N LEU A 384 -2.65 -12.56 -7.99
CA LEU A 384 -2.87 -11.61 -6.90
C LEU A 384 -4.07 -10.70 -7.21
N ALA A 385 -4.16 -10.21 -8.45
CA ALA A 385 -5.26 -9.38 -8.93
C ALA A 385 -6.61 -10.09 -8.85
N LEU A 386 -6.66 -11.42 -8.98
CA LEU A 386 -7.88 -12.21 -8.81
C LEU A 386 -8.53 -12.03 -7.42
N ASN A 387 -7.74 -11.83 -6.36
CA ASN A 387 -8.29 -11.55 -5.03
C ASN A 387 -9.00 -10.19 -4.99
N ALA A 388 -8.39 -9.17 -5.60
CA ALA A 388 -8.97 -7.84 -5.68
C ALA A 388 -10.22 -7.83 -6.56
N LEU A 389 -10.14 -8.48 -7.74
CA LEU A 389 -11.28 -8.64 -8.64
C LEU A 389 -12.44 -9.36 -7.95
N PHE A 390 -12.16 -10.45 -7.23
CA PHE A 390 -13.20 -11.17 -6.48
C PHE A 390 -13.90 -10.28 -5.45
N THR A 391 -13.13 -9.47 -4.72
CA THR A 391 -13.68 -8.54 -3.73
C THR A 391 -14.58 -7.50 -4.41
N LEU A 392 -14.17 -6.98 -5.58
CA LEU A 392 -15.00 -6.08 -6.39
C LEU A 392 -16.28 -6.75 -6.92
N MET A 393 -16.20 -8.00 -7.37
CA MET A 393 -17.36 -8.75 -7.87
C MET A 393 -18.34 -9.07 -6.73
N LYS A 394 -17.84 -9.51 -5.58
CA LYS A 394 -18.64 -9.98 -4.45
C LYS A 394 -19.29 -8.84 -3.67
N ASP A 395 -18.50 -7.84 -3.30
CA ASP A 395 -18.94 -6.82 -2.34
C ASP A 395 -19.48 -5.56 -3.06
N TYR A 396 -19.09 -5.35 -4.31
CA TYR A 396 -19.47 -4.17 -5.12
C TYR A 396 -20.24 -4.53 -6.40
N ASN A 397 -20.72 -5.78 -6.51
CA ASN A 397 -21.56 -6.30 -7.60
C ASN A 397 -21.02 -5.97 -9.00
N LEU A 398 -19.70 -6.03 -9.16
CA LEU A 398 -19.08 -5.74 -10.43
C LEU A 398 -19.09 -6.97 -11.35
N ASP A 399 -19.56 -6.80 -12.58
CA ASP A 399 -19.53 -7.87 -13.58
C ASP A 399 -18.23 -7.83 -14.38
N TYR A 400 -17.46 -8.92 -14.31
CA TYR A 400 -16.26 -9.10 -15.13
C TYR A 400 -16.59 -9.99 -16.35
N PRO A 401 -16.36 -9.50 -17.58
CA PRO A 401 -16.69 -10.26 -18.78
C PRO A 401 -15.87 -11.55 -18.86
N SER A 402 -16.52 -12.64 -19.26
CA SER A 402 -15.88 -13.94 -19.53
C SER A 402 -14.94 -14.42 -18.40
N PHE A 403 -15.34 -14.19 -17.15
CA PHE A 403 -14.60 -14.53 -15.93
C PHE A 403 -14.04 -15.96 -15.93
N TYR A 404 -14.87 -16.97 -16.20
CA TYR A 404 -14.44 -18.37 -16.20
C TYR A 404 -13.44 -18.70 -17.30
N THR A 405 -13.53 -18.03 -18.45
CA THR A 405 -12.55 -18.16 -19.54
C THR A 405 -11.18 -17.67 -19.06
N ARG A 406 -11.13 -16.53 -18.35
CA ARG A 406 -9.89 -16.03 -17.76
C ARG A 406 -9.38 -16.91 -16.63
N LEU A 407 -10.26 -17.37 -15.73
CA LEU A 407 -9.92 -18.30 -14.67
C LEU A 407 -9.31 -19.59 -15.23
N TYR A 408 -9.82 -20.07 -16.36
CA TYR A 408 -9.29 -21.25 -17.06
C TYR A 408 -7.90 -20.99 -17.65
N THR A 409 -7.65 -19.80 -18.20
CA THR A 409 -6.30 -19.42 -18.70
C THR A 409 -5.26 -19.30 -17.59
N PHE A 410 -5.67 -18.98 -16.35
CA PHE A 410 -4.77 -18.99 -15.21
C PHE A 410 -4.31 -20.39 -14.80
N LEU A 411 -4.96 -21.46 -15.25
CA LEU A 411 -4.47 -22.82 -15.04
C LEU A 411 -3.35 -23.13 -16.05
N ASP A 412 -2.18 -22.54 -15.82
CA ASP A 412 -0.97 -22.77 -16.60
C ASP A 412 -0.08 -23.86 -15.98
N ARG A 413 1.06 -24.12 -16.64
CA ARG A 413 2.06 -25.09 -16.17
C ARG A 413 2.68 -24.72 -14.82
N ASP A 414 2.75 -23.43 -14.50
CA ASP A 414 3.55 -22.92 -13.39
C ASP A 414 2.72 -22.74 -12.11
N VAL A 415 1.39 -22.60 -12.20
CA VAL A 415 0.49 -22.35 -11.04
C VAL A 415 0.65 -23.37 -9.93
N LEU A 416 0.86 -24.64 -10.26
CA LEU A 416 1.04 -25.71 -9.27
C LEU A 416 2.42 -25.66 -8.59
N HIS A 417 3.37 -24.94 -9.16
CA HIS A 417 4.71 -24.71 -8.61
C HIS A 417 4.82 -23.40 -7.82
N LEU A 418 3.81 -22.53 -7.86
CA LEU A 418 3.84 -21.24 -7.16
C LEU A 418 3.78 -21.38 -5.63
N LYS A 419 4.50 -20.50 -4.93
CA LYS A 419 4.51 -20.42 -3.46
C LYS A 419 3.11 -20.16 -2.88
N HIS A 420 2.31 -19.33 -3.55
CA HIS A 420 1.00 -18.89 -3.07
C HIS A 420 -0.17 -19.65 -3.72
N ARG A 421 0.06 -20.88 -4.22
CA ARG A 421 -0.96 -21.70 -4.89
C ARG A 421 -2.19 -21.99 -4.01
N ALA A 422 -2.00 -22.20 -2.71
CA ALA A 422 -3.10 -22.43 -1.76
C ALA A 422 -4.16 -21.32 -1.80
N ARG A 423 -3.72 -20.05 -1.84
CA ARG A 423 -4.61 -18.90 -1.90
C ARG A 423 -5.42 -18.86 -3.19
N PHE A 424 -4.81 -19.24 -4.31
CA PHE A 424 -5.51 -19.36 -5.59
C PHE A 424 -6.55 -20.50 -5.56
N PHE A 425 -6.18 -21.70 -5.09
CA PHE A 425 -7.11 -22.83 -5.06
C PHE A 425 -8.26 -22.68 -4.07
N ARG A 426 -8.09 -21.95 -2.96
CA ARG A 426 -9.20 -21.52 -2.09
C ARG A 426 -10.24 -20.72 -2.88
N LEU A 427 -9.79 -19.76 -3.70
CA LEU A 427 -10.69 -18.97 -4.55
C LEU A 427 -11.29 -19.80 -5.69
N THR A 428 -10.50 -20.65 -6.35
CA THR A 428 -10.98 -21.51 -7.44
C THR A 428 -12.04 -22.50 -6.96
N GLU A 429 -11.89 -23.07 -5.76
CA GLU A 429 -12.92 -23.91 -5.15
C GLU A 429 -14.21 -23.13 -4.95
N LEU A 430 -14.12 -21.91 -4.41
CA LEU A 430 -15.27 -21.02 -4.23
C LEU A 430 -15.95 -20.72 -5.57
N PHE A 431 -15.20 -20.38 -6.61
CA PHE A 431 -15.74 -20.09 -7.95
C PHE A 431 -16.42 -21.29 -8.60
N LEU A 432 -15.85 -22.48 -8.46
CA LEU A 432 -16.41 -23.73 -9.00
C LEU A 432 -17.47 -24.36 -8.07
N SER A 433 -17.75 -23.73 -6.93
CA SER A 433 -18.89 -24.10 -6.06
C SER A 433 -20.21 -23.48 -6.47
N SER A 434 -20.20 -22.56 -7.44
CA SER A 434 -21.41 -21.96 -8.00
C SER A 434 -22.33 -23.02 -8.61
N THR A 435 -23.61 -22.94 -8.29
CA THR A 435 -24.67 -23.87 -8.75
C THR A 435 -25.05 -23.66 -10.21
N HIS A 436 -24.74 -22.51 -10.79
CA HIS A 436 -25.17 -22.11 -12.13
C HIS A 436 -24.15 -22.46 -13.23
N LEU A 437 -23.20 -23.35 -12.95
CA LEU A 437 -22.15 -23.71 -13.90
C LEU A 437 -22.55 -24.88 -14.80
N PRO A 438 -22.37 -24.75 -16.13
CA PRO A 438 -22.52 -25.88 -17.05
C PRO A 438 -21.54 -27.00 -16.74
N ALA A 439 -21.98 -28.26 -16.85
CA ALA A 439 -21.12 -29.43 -16.61
C ALA A 439 -19.88 -29.45 -17.52
N ALA A 440 -20.01 -29.06 -18.80
CA ALA A 440 -18.89 -28.99 -19.73
C ALA A 440 -17.77 -28.02 -19.27
N LEU A 441 -18.15 -26.91 -18.64
CA LEU A 441 -17.18 -25.95 -18.09
C LEU A 441 -16.40 -26.60 -16.94
N VAL A 442 -17.09 -27.20 -15.97
CA VAL A 442 -16.43 -27.86 -14.83
C VAL A 442 -15.56 -29.04 -15.30
N ALA A 443 -16.02 -29.81 -16.31
CA ALA A 443 -15.25 -30.88 -16.95
C ALA A 443 -13.90 -30.37 -17.49
N ALA A 444 -13.90 -29.21 -18.16
CA ALA A 444 -12.69 -28.61 -18.70
C ALA A 444 -11.68 -28.24 -17.60
N PHE A 445 -12.14 -27.65 -16.50
CA PHE A 445 -11.30 -27.36 -15.33
C PHE A 445 -10.70 -28.63 -14.74
N VAL A 446 -11.52 -29.67 -14.51
CA VAL A 446 -11.06 -30.95 -13.95
C VAL A 446 -10.03 -31.62 -14.87
N LYS A 447 -10.30 -31.68 -16.18
CA LYS A 447 -9.41 -32.31 -17.16
C LYS A 447 -8.10 -31.54 -17.32
N ARG A 448 -8.12 -30.21 -17.40
CA ARG A 448 -6.91 -29.38 -17.46
C ARG A 448 -6.06 -29.54 -16.19
N LEU A 449 -6.67 -29.48 -14.99
CA LEU A 449 -5.95 -29.73 -13.74
C LEU A 449 -5.34 -31.12 -13.68
N SER A 450 -6.07 -32.13 -14.14
CA SER A 450 -5.59 -33.52 -14.20
C SER A 450 -4.38 -33.64 -15.12
N ARG A 451 -4.37 -32.99 -16.29
CA ARG A 451 -3.16 -32.95 -17.16
C ARG A 451 -2.00 -32.21 -16.54
N LEU A 452 -2.25 -31.07 -15.90
CA LEU A 452 -1.18 -30.30 -15.22
C LEU A 452 -0.58 -31.09 -14.05
N SER A 453 -1.38 -31.92 -13.38
CA SER A 453 -0.94 -32.74 -12.24
C SER A 453 0.16 -33.75 -12.59
N LEU A 454 0.28 -34.17 -13.86
CA LEU A 454 1.31 -35.12 -14.30
C LEU A 454 2.74 -34.60 -14.09
N ASN A 455 2.94 -33.30 -14.26
CA ASN A 455 4.25 -32.65 -14.11
C ASN A 455 4.42 -31.95 -12.75
N SER A 456 3.46 -32.15 -11.84
CA SER A 456 3.34 -31.37 -10.61
C SER A 456 4.06 -32.00 -9.42
N PRO A 457 4.44 -31.19 -8.40
CA PRO A 457 4.98 -31.73 -7.16
C PRO A 457 3.92 -32.53 -6.39
N PRO A 458 4.31 -33.53 -5.57
CA PRO A 458 3.38 -34.34 -4.78
C PRO A 458 2.51 -33.49 -3.86
N ALA A 459 3.07 -32.42 -3.31
CA ALA A 459 2.33 -31.46 -2.48
C ALA A 459 1.15 -30.80 -3.22
N ALA A 460 1.26 -30.58 -4.54
CA ALA A 460 0.14 -30.07 -5.34
C ALA A 460 -0.84 -31.19 -5.72
N ILE A 461 -0.36 -32.40 -5.99
CA ILE A 461 -1.22 -33.55 -6.33
C ILE A 461 -2.15 -33.92 -5.16
N VAL A 462 -1.63 -33.88 -3.92
CA VAL A 462 -2.42 -34.10 -2.68
C VAL A 462 -3.59 -33.13 -2.54
N MET A 463 -3.49 -31.92 -3.09
CA MET A 463 -4.58 -30.94 -3.14
C MET A 463 -5.52 -31.20 -4.34
N ILE A 464 -4.98 -31.55 -5.51
CA ILE A 464 -5.78 -31.77 -6.73
C ILE A 464 -6.73 -32.96 -6.59
N ILE A 465 -6.31 -34.06 -5.96
CA ILE A 465 -7.13 -35.28 -5.83
C ILE A 465 -8.43 -35.01 -5.04
N PRO A 466 -8.40 -34.47 -3.80
CA PRO A 466 -9.62 -34.08 -3.09
C PRO A 466 -10.44 -33.02 -3.82
N PHE A 467 -9.77 -32.07 -4.48
CA PHE A 467 -10.43 -31.01 -5.27
C PHE A 467 -11.26 -31.60 -6.42
N THR A 468 -10.68 -32.51 -7.22
CA THR A 468 -11.39 -33.17 -8.31
C THR A 468 -12.48 -34.10 -7.79
N TYR A 469 -12.25 -34.83 -6.69
CA TYR A 469 -13.27 -35.65 -6.03
C TYR A 469 -14.50 -34.82 -5.62
N ASN A 470 -14.30 -33.66 -4.99
CA ASN A 470 -15.38 -32.77 -4.58
C ASN A 470 -16.21 -32.27 -5.77
N LEU A 471 -15.55 -31.92 -6.90
CA LEU A 471 -16.22 -31.48 -8.11
C LEU A 471 -17.02 -32.60 -8.79
N LEU A 472 -16.43 -33.80 -8.90
CA LEU A 472 -17.10 -34.98 -9.46
C LEU A 472 -18.33 -35.38 -8.63
N LYS A 473 -18.22 -35.31 -7.30
CA LYS A 473 -19.34 -35.60 -6.40
C LYS A 473 -20.46 -34.56 -6.51
N ARG A 474 -20.11 -33.28 -6.72
CA ARG A 474 -21.10 -32.19 -6.90
C ARG A 474 -21.79 -32.24 -8.26
N HIS A 475 -21.08 -32.68 -9.30
CA HIS A 475 -21.59 -32.75 -10.68
C HIS A 475 -21.53 -34.19 -11.21
N PRO A 476 -22.57 -35.02 -10.95
CA PRO A 476 -22.60 -36.43 -11.37
C PRO A 476 -22.43 -36.65 -12.88
N ALA A 477 -22.77 -35.67 -13.72
CA ALA A 477 -22.55 -35.71 -15.17
C ALA A 477 -21.06 -35.91 -15.54
N LEU A 478 -20.13 -35.51 -14.67
CA LEU A 478 -18.70 -35.68 -14.87
C LEU A 478 -18.22 -37.11 -14.58
N MET A 479 -19.03 -37.96 -13.94
CA MET A 479 -18.67 -39.34 -13.60
C MET A 479 -18.37 -40.18 -14.85
N HIS A 480 -18.95 -39.80 -15.99
CA HIS A 480 -18.68 -40.38 -17.29
C HIS A 480 -17.21 -40.26 -17.74
N MET A 481 -16.46 -39.32 -17.14
CA MET A 481 -15.03 -39.14 -17.40
C MET A 481 -14.16 -40.17 -16.62
N ILE A 482 -14.70 -40.80 -15.58
CA ILE A 482 -14.02 -41.90 -14.84
C ILE A 482 -14.48 -43.24 -15.38
N HIS A 483 -15.79 -43.39 -15.58
CA HIS A 483 -16.40 -44.64 -16.00
C HIS A 483 -17.29 -44.42 -17.22
N ARG A 484 -16.84 -44.92 -18.37
CA ARG A 484 -17.58 -44.95 -19.63
C ARG A 484 -17.90 -46.40 -19.98
N VAL A 485 -19.17 -46.74 -20.02
CA VAL A 485 -19.64 -48.01 -20.57
C VAL A 485 -19.68 -47.80 -22.08
N ALA A 486 -18.73 -48.37 -22.80
CA ALA A 486 -18.67 -48.21 -24.25
C ALA A 486 -19.75 -49.08 -24.92
N ASP A 487 -20.56 -48.48 -25.78
CA ASP A 487 -21.22 -49.18 -26.88
C ASP A 487 -20.29 -49.04 -28.11
N ASP A 488 -19.70 -50.16 -28.53
CA ASP A 488 -18.89 -50.39 -29.74
C ASP A 488 -17.54 -49.63 -29.98
N ASP A 489 -16.46 -50.43 -29.91
CA ASP A 489 -15.22 -50.53 -30.74
C ASP A 489 -14.49 -49.34 -31.40
N GLU A 490 -14.89 -48.09 -31.25
CA GLU A 490 -14.04 -46.98 -31.70
C GLU A 490 -13.02 -46.59 -30.62
N ARG A 491 -11.74 -46.93 -30.83
CA ARG A 491 -10.60 -46.32 -30.14
C ARG A 491 -10.54 -44.84 -30.52
N SER A 492 -11.45 -44.05 -29.95
CA SER A 492 -11.58 -42.63 -30.21
C SER A 492 -10.36 -41.90 -29.65
N LYS A 493 -9.65 -41.17 -30.51
CA LYS A 493 -8.62 -40.21 -30.10
C LYS A 493 -9.21 -39.26 -29.05
N ASP A 494 -8.48 -38.99 -27.97
CA ASP A 494 -8.92 -38.08 -26.89
C ASP A 494 -9.36 -36.72 -27.51
N PRO A 495 -10.65 -36.33 -27.40
CA PRO A 495 -11.15 -35.10 -28.02
C PRO A 495 -10.68 -33.83 -27.31
N PHE A 496 -10.06 -33.95 -26.14
CA PHE A 496 -9.71 -32.80 -25.32
C PHE A 496 -8.52 -31.99 -25.87
N SER A 497 -8.75 -30.69 -26.08
CA SER A 497 -7.72 -29.72 -26.47
C SER A 497 -7.27 -28.85 -25.29
N MET A 498 -5.98 -28.97 -24.93
CA MET A 498 -5.38 -28.12 -23.88
C MET A 498 -5.17 -26.67 -24.30
N ALA A 499 -5.02 -26.39 -25.60
CA ALA A 499 -4.74 -25.04 -26.10
C ALA A 499 -6.00 -24.17 -26.20
N GLU A 500 -7.19 -24.77 -26.11
CA GLU A 500 -8.45 -24.06 -26.22
C GLU A 500 -8.63 -23.08 -25.03
N PRO A 501 -8.84 -21.77 -25.27
CA PRO A 501 -9.06 -20.81 -24.19
C PRO A 501 -10.47 -20.86 -23.62
N VAL A 502 -11.47 -21.29 -24.40
CA VAL A 502 -12.86 -21.36 -23.95
C VAL A 502 -13.15 -22.73 -23.34
N PRO A 503 -13.41 -22.83 -22.01
CA PRO A 503 -13.57 -24.12 -21.35
C PRO A 503 -14.75 -24.94 -21.90
N ALA A 504 -15.85 -24.28 -22.29
CA ALA A 504 -17.01 -24.98 -22.84
C ALA A 504 -16.75 -25.68 -24.19
N LEU A 505 -15.74 -25.25 -24.95
CA LEU A 505 -15.42 -25.78 -26.28
C LEU A 505 -14.26 -26.78 -26.26
N SER A 506 -13.69 -27.08 -25.09
CA SER A 506 -12.47 -27.89 -25.02
C SER A 506 -12.68 -29.39 -25.27
N GLY A 507 -13.92 -29.87 -25.39
CA GLY A 507 -14.25 -31.30 -25.55
C GLY A 507 -13.94 -32.16 -24.33
N ALA A 508 -13.88 -31.58 -23.12
CA ALA A 508 -13.42 -32.29 -21.93
C ALA A 508 -14.43 -33.33 -21.40
N LEU A 509 -15.73 -33.09 -21.56
CA LEU A 509 -16.77 -34.01 -21.08
C LEU A 509 -16.74 -35.35 -21.83
N ASP A 510 -16.39 -35.31 -23.12
CA ASP A 510 -16.24 -36.48 -23.98
C ASP A 510 -14.87 -37.15 -23.84
N SER A 511 -13.98 -36.59 -23.03
CA SER A 511 -12.70 -37.19 -22.64
C SER A 511 -12.83 -38.08 -21.39
N SER A 512 -11.73 -38.71 -20.98
CA SER A 512 -11.65 -39.46 -19.73
C SER A 512 -10.42 -39.06 -18.90
N LEU A 513 -10.39 -39.38 -17.61
CA LEU A 513 -9.38 -38.92 -16.63
C LEU A 513 -8.23 -39.93 -16.42
N TRP A 514 -7.58 -40.36 -17.49
CA TRP A 514 -6.41 -41.26 -17.40
C TRP A 514 -5.28 -40.68 -16.53
N GLU A 515 -5.13 -39.36 -16.51
CA GLU A 515 -4.06 -38.70 -15.76
C GLU A 515 -4.18 -38.95 -14.24
N LEU A 516 -5.40 -38.93 -13.69
CA LEU A 516 -5.61 -39.26 -12.28
C LEU A 516 -5.38 -40.75 -11.99
N TYR A 517 -5.71 -41.63 -12.95
CA TYR A 517 -5.44 -43.05 -12.82
C TYR A 517 -3.93 -43.35 -12.75
N THR A 518 -3.09 -42.63 -13.53
CA THR A 518 -1.63 -42.82 -13.46
C THR A 518 -1.02 -42.49 -12.08
N HIS A 519 -1.64 -41.58 -11.32
CA HIS A 519 -1.18 -41.27 -9.95
C HIS A 519 -1.37 -42.41 -8.95
N THR A 520 -2.14 -43.45 -9.28
CA THR A 520 -2.22 -44.67 -8.45
C THR A 520 -0.87 -45.38 -8.31
N GLN A 521 0.05 -45.18 -9.25
CA GLN A 521 1.41 -45.73 -9.24
C GLN A 521 2.47 -44.67 -8.88
N HIS A 522 2.08 -43.61 -8.20
CA HIS A 522 2.99 -42.54 -7.81
C HIS A 522 4.01 -43.00 -6.75
N TYR A 523 5.26 -42.52 -6.82
CA TYR A 523 6.35 -42.94 -5.90
C TYR A 523 6.04 -42.66 -4.42
N HIS A 524 5.33 -41.56 -4.14
CA HIS A 524 4.88 -41.21 -2.80
C HIS A 524 3.59 -41.96 -2.45
N SER A 525 3.65 -42.82 -1.43
CA SER A 525 2.55 -43.71 -1.03
C SER A 525 1.25 -42.99 -0.65
N VAL A 526 1.33 -41.81 -0.03
CA VAL A 526 0.14 -41.01 0.32
C VAL A 526 -0.60 -40.53 -0.94
N VAL A 527 0.13 -40.15 -1.98
CA VAL A 527 -0.49 -39.74 -3.26
C VAL A 527 -1.12 -40.95 -3.95
N ALA A 528 -0.41 -42.09 -4.00
CA ALA A 528 -0.92 -43.32 -4.61
C ALA A 528 -2.20 -43.81 -3.93
N THR A 529 -2.22 -43.85 -2.60
CA THR A 529 -3.40 -44.25 -1.81
C THR A 529 -4.56 -43.27 -1.95
N LEU A 530 -4.29 -41.96 -1.99
CA LEU A 530 -5.32 -40.96 -2.27
C LEU A 530 -5.87 -41.09 -3.69
N ALA A 531 -5.05 -41.38 -4.71
CA ALA A 531 -5.53 -41.56 -6.08
C ALA A 531 -6.44 -42.79 -6.24
N CYS A 532 -6.25 -43.83 -5.41
CA CYS A 532 -7.09 -45.03 -5.42
C CYS A 532 -8.57 -44.73 -5.10
N ILE A 533 -8.90 -43.60 -4.46
CA ILE A 533 -10.29 -43.22 -4.15
C ILE A 533 -11.18 -43.11 -5.40
N PHE A 534 -10.60 -42.88 -6.57
CA PHE A 534 -11.35 -42.82 -7.83
C PHE A 534 -11.69 -44.21 -8.40
N SER A 535 -11.01 -45.26 -7.94
CA SER A 535 -11.32 -46.66 -8.27
C SER A 535 -12.30 -47.28 -7.27
N GLU A 536 -12.39 -46.70 -6.06
CA GLU A 536 -13.35 -47.09 -5.04
C GLU A 536 -14.71 -46.41 -5.25
N ALA A 537 -15.76 -46.96 -4.62
CA ALA A 537 -17.08 -46.33 -4.63
C ALA A 537 -17.07 -45.00 -3.83
N PHE A 538 -17.73 -43.97 -4.35
CA PHE A 538 -17.82 -42.61 -3.79
C PHE A 538 -18.70 -42.54 -2.52
N THR A 539 -18.31 -43.28 -1.48
CA THR A 539 -19.01 -43.38 -0.19
C THR A 539 -18.60 -42.28 0.79
N ARG A 540 -17.40 -41.72 0.64
CA ARG A 540 -16.85 -40.71 1.56
C ARG A 540 -17.56 -39.36 1.40
N PRO A 541 -17.76 -38.59 2.49
CA PRO A 541 -18.21 -37.20 2.41
C PRO A 541 -17.23 -36.33 1.60
N SER A 542 -17.65 -35.10 1.27
CA SER A 542 -16.73 -34.14 0.64
C SER A 542 -15.52 -33.90 1.55
N TYR A 543 -14.33 -33.83 0.95
CA TYR A 543 -13.10 -33.53 1.68
C TYR A 543 -13.05 -32.04 2.02
N ALA A 544 -12.60 -31.69 3.23
CA ALA A 544 -12.29 -30.31 3.58
C ALA A 544 -10.96 -29.93 2.93
N LEU A 545 -10.97 -29.02 1.95
CA LEU A 545 -9.78 -28.71 1.16
C LEU A 545 -8.71 -27.96 1.97
N GLU A 546 -9.11 -27.19 3.00
CA GLU A 546 -8.20 -26.49 3.94
C GLU A 546 -7.11 -27.42 4.51
N ASP A 547 -7.43 -28.68 4.78
CA ASP A 547 -6.49 -29.66 5.33
C ASP A 547 -5.38 -30.06 4.34
N PHE A 548 -5.59 -29.83 3.03
CA PHE A 548 -4.70 -30.28 1.95
C PHE A 548 -3.95 -29.13 1.24
N LEU A 549 -4.37 -27.87 1.42
CA LEU A 549 -3.92 -26.72 0.63
C LEU A 549 -2.48 -26.27 0.93
N ASP A 550 -2.06 -26.33 2.20
CA ASP A 550 -0.82 -25.70 2.68
C ASP A 550 0.36 -26.69 2.80
N HIS A 551 0.27 -27.86 2.16
CA HIS A 551 1.38 -28.81 2.12
C HIS A 551 2.55 -28.33 1.26
N THR A 552 3.76 -28.52 1.78
CA THR A 552 5.05 -28.28 1.13
C THR A 552 5.95 -29.50 1.29
N TYR A 553 7.05 -29.56 0.52
CA TYR A 553 8.05 -30.62 0.70
C TYR A 553 8.58 -30.68 2.14
N GLY A 554 8.78 -29.54 2.80
CA GLY A 554 9.17 -29.49 4.20
C GLY A 554 8.18 -30.21 5.10
N THR A 555 6.90 -29.84 5.03
CA THR A 555 5.85 -30.49 5.85
C THR A 555 5.69 -31.98 5.55
N LEU A 556 5.88 -32.40 4.29
CA LEU A 556 5.79 -33.81 3.90
C LEU A 556 6.95 -34.61 4.52
N ILE A 557 8.17 -34.10 4.43
CA ILE A 557 9.36 -34.72 5.02
C ILE A 557 9.24 -34.74 6.55
N ASP A 558 8.84 -33.63 7.18
CA ASP A 558 8.62 -33.56 8.62
C ASP A 558 7.59 -34.59 9.09
N SER A 559 6.51 -34.75 8.32
CA SER A 559 5.48 -35.76 8.61
C SER A 559 6.02 -37.18 8.52
N GLU A 560 6.95 -37.45 7.59
CA GLU A 560 7.57 -38.77 7.44
C GLU A 560 8.58 -39.05 8.57
N ILE A 561 9.38 -38.05 8.95
CA ILE A 561 10.35 -38.15 10.06
C ILE A 561 9.64 -38.42 11.39
N GLN A 562 8.46 -37.83 11.60
CA GLN A 562 7.68 -38.03 12.81
C GLN A 562 6.97 -39.40 12.87
N LYS A 563 6.91 -40.16 11.77
CA LYS A 563 6.29 -41.49 11.78
C LYS A 563 7.13 -42.44 12.61
N ARG A 564 6.48 -43.12 13.55
CA ARG A 564 7.11 -44.18 14.33
C ARG A 564 7.41 -45.37 13.43
N ILE A 565 8.69 -45.73 13.32
CA ILE A 565 9.14 -46.94 12.63
C ILE A 565 8.58 -48.15 13.40
N ARG A 566 7.60 -48.84 12.80
CA ARG A 566 6.96 -50.02 13.39
C ARG A 566 7.58 -51.35 12.95
N LYS A 567 8.25 -51.35 11.80
CA LYS A 567 8.90 -52.51 11.20
C LYS A 567 10.32 -52.12 10.81
N GLU A 568 11.26 -53.02 11.01
CA GLU A 568 12.63 -52.83 10.53
C GLU A 568 12.63 -52.66 9.00
N PRO A 569 13.43 -51.72 8.46
CA PRO A 569 13.49 -51.49 7.03
C PRO A 569 14.04 -52.74 6.31
N ALA A 570 13.40 -53.12 5.20
CA ALA A 570 13.87 -54.23 4.39
C ALA A 570 15.20 -53.87 3.70
N MET A 571 16.12 -54.83 3.60
CA MET A 571 17.37 -54.72 2.85
C MET A 571 17.24 -55.46 1.51
N ASP A 572 17.87 -54.92 0.46
CA ASP A 572 17.94 -55.58 -0.83
C ASP A 572 18.88 -56.79 -0.75
N THR A 573 18.34 -57.99 -0.99
CA THR A 573 19.08 -59.26 -0.93
C THR A 573 19.86 -59.55 -2.22
N ASP A 574 19.58 -58.84 -3.32
CA ASP A 574 20.20 -59.06 -4.62
C ASP A 574 21.43 -58.17 -4.88
N ALA A 575 21.64 -57.15 -4.04
CA ALA A 575 22.84 -56.33 -4.02
C ALA A 575 24.05 -57.14 -3.52
N ARG A 576 24.64 -57.96 -4.39
CA ARG A 576 25.95 -58.58 -4.12
C ARG A 576 26.98 -57.47 -3.99
N PRO A 577 27.76 -57.38 -2.88
CA PRO A 577 28.90 -56.50 -2.87
C PRO A 577 29.85 -56.93 -3.99
N SER A 578 30.10 -56.05 -4.97
CA SER A 578 31.17 -56.30 -5.92
C SER A 578 32.46 -56.41 -5.11
N ASN A 579 33.35 -57.34 -5.48
CA ASN A 579 34.59 -57.64 -4.74
C ASN A 579 35.63 -56.50 -4.81
N ARG A 580 35.22 -55.28 -5.16
CA ARG A 580 35.99 -54.03 -5.04
C ARG A 580 35.16 -53.10 -4.18
N GLY A 581 35.66 -52.83 -2.98
CA GLY A 581 34.96 -52.12 -1.91
C GLY A 581 34.68 -50.64 -2.19
N ASP A 582 33.89 -50.34 -3.21
CA ASP A 582 33.27 -49.04 -3.33
C ASP A 582 31.91 -49.13 -4.03
N VAL A 583 30.90 -49.56 -3.27
CA VAL A 583 29.49 -49.61 -3.71
C VAL A 583 28.98 -48.21 -4.06
N THR A 584 29.64 -47.15 -3.57
CA THR A 584 29.24 -45.76 -3.85
C THR A 584 29.64 -45.30 -5.26
N ALA A 585 30.69 -45.87 -5.85
CA ALA A 585 31.14 -45.47 -7.18
C ALA A 585 30.22 -45.99 -8.32
N GLU A 586 29.58 -47.15 -8.13
CA GLU A 586 28.66 -47.73 -9.13
C GLU A 586 27.27 -47.10 -9.11
N LEU A 587 26.81 -46.57 -7.97
CA LEU A 587 25.49 -45.91 -7.85
C LEU A 587 25.42 -44.54 -8.56
N TRP A 588 26.55 -43.92 -8.88
CA TRP A 588 26.63 -42.58 -9.50
C TRP A 588 27.23 -42.57 -10.92
N ALA A 589 27.43 -43.74 -11.52
CA ALA A 589 27.82 -43.84 -12.94
C ALA A 589 26.57 -43.65 -13.82
N PHE A 590 26.31 -42.40 -14.22
CA PHE A 590 25.33 -42.06 -15.26
C PHE A 590 25.91 -42.24 -16.66
#